data_AF-A0A7L3URM0-F1
#
_entry.id   AF-A0A7L3URM0-F1
#
_cell.length_a   1.000
_cell.length_b   1.000
_cell.length_c   1.000
_cell.angle_alpha   90.00
_cell.angle_beta   90.00
_cell.angle_gamma   90.00
#
_symmetry.space_group_name_H-M   'P 1'
#
loop_
_entity.id
_entity.type
_entity.pdbx_description
1 polymer ?
#
loop_
_entity_poly.entity_id
_entity_poly.type
_entity_poly.pdbx_seq_one_letter_code
_entity_poly.pdbx_strand_id
1 'polypeptide(L)'
;LATSMAGPWVGTWRPHPRRGPILAEFSTPGPKYWLPGTTGHMAHDPTKDRAPAYSFRGTKAPSTSSCSPGPRYFIHPSITKTGKYMPPSALMMGRGKSKIEVTPGPSE
;
A
#
# COMPACT_ATOMS: atom_id res chain seq x y z
N LEU A 1 -35.53 -35.87 11.04
CA LEU A 1 -34.26 -35.64 11.76
C LEU A 1 -33.50 -34.56 10.99
N ALA A 2 -33.35 -33.37 11.58
CA ALA A 2 -32.70 -32.22 10.95
C ALA A 2 -31.18 -32.35 11.10
N THR A 3 -30.43 -32.18 10.00
CA THR A 3 -28.99 -31.93 10.06
C THR A 3 -28.76 -30.46 9.76
N SER A 4 -28.42 -29.70 10.79
CA SER A 4 -28.11 -28.27 10.74
C SER A 4 -26.86 -28.02 9.92
N MET A 5 -27.03 -27.61 8.66
CA MET A 5 -25.93 -27.06 7.86
C MET A 5 -25.93 -25.53 7.99
N ALA A 6 -25.72 -25.04 9.21
CA ALA A 6 -25.39 -23.64 9.42
C ALA A 6 -23.90 -23.45 9.05
N GLY A 7 -23.63 -23.24 7.75
CA GLY A 7 -22.31 -22.81 7.30
C GLY A 7 -21.91 -21.46 7.92
N PRO A 8 -20.62 -21.11 7.97
CA PRO A 8 -20.16 -19.89 8.63
C PRO A 8 -20.69 -18.65 7.91
N TRP A 9 -21.53 -17.88 8.61
CA TRP A 9 -22.13 -16.63 8.12
C TRP A 9 -21.13 -15.47 8.27
N VAL A 10 -21.04 -14.59 7.26
CA VAL A 10 -20.36 -13.29 7.38
C VAL A 10 -21.34 -12.18 7.02
N GLY A 11 -22.05 -11.65 8.01
CA GLY A 11 -23.03 -10.57 7.84
C GLY A 11 -24.18 -10.91 6.87
N THR A 12 -24.59 -9.93 6.05
CA THR A 12 -25.70 -10.05 5.07
C THR A 12 -25.30 -10.73 3.77
N TRP A 13 -24.01 -11.02 3.56
CA TRP A 13 -23.51 -11.59 2.32
C TRP A 13 -23.56 -13.11 2.36
N ARG A 14 -24.07 -13.71 1.27
CA ARG A 14 -24.10 -15.17 1.08
C ARG A 14 -23.08 -15.55 0.01
N PRO A 15 -22.10 -16.42 0.33
CA PRO A 15 -21.25 -16.99 -0.71
C PRO A 15 -22.13 -17.68 -1.75
N HIS A 16 -21.90 -17.38 -3.03
CA HIS A 16 -22.66 -18.03 -4.09
C HIS A 16 -22.35 -19.53 -4.08
N PRO A 17 -23.37 -20.41 -4.16
CA PRO A 17 -23.10 -21.84 -4.31
C PRO A 17 -22.29 -22.07 -5.59
N ARG A 18 -21.35 -23.01 -5.55
CA ARG A 18 -20.60 -23.41 -6.75
C ARG A 18 -21.62 -23.88 -7.80
N ARG A 19 -21.45 -23.47 -9.06
CA ARG A 19 -22.41 -23.71 -10.16
C ARG A 19 -22.46 -25.17 -10.67
N GLY A 20 -21.81 -26.09 -9.97
CA GLY A 20 -21.58 -27.47 -10.38
C GLY A 20 -20.08 -27.79 -10.49
N PRO A 21 -19.74 -29.06 -10.73
CA PRO A 21 -18.36 -29.49 -10.90
C PRO A 21 -17.77 -28.89 -12.18
N ILE A 22 -16.56 -28.37 -12.09
CA ILE A 22 -15.79 -27.92 -13.26
C ILE A 22 -15.00 -29.09 -13.84
N LEU A 23 -14.71 -29.07 -15.14
CA LEU A 23 -13.95 -30.16 -15.79
C LEU A 23 -12.58 -30.44 -15.14
N ALA A 24 -11.98 -29.44 -14.48
CA ALA A 24 -10.72 -29.60 -13.74
C ALA A 24 -10.84 -30.51 -12.49
N GLU A 25 -12.05 -30.79 -11.99
CA GLU A 25 -12.30 -31.68 -10.85
C GLU A 25 -12.28 -33.17 -11.24
N PHE A 26 -12.42 -33.48 -12.53
CA PHE A 26 -12.37 -34.84 -13.03
C PHE A 26 -10.95 -35.17 -13.49
N SER A 27 -10.39 -36.29 -12.99
CA SER A 27 -9.14 -36.87 -13.52
C SER A 27 -9.38 -37.57 -14.86
N THR A 28 -10.10 -36.92 -15.77
CA THR A 28 -10.08 -37.31 -17.18
C THR A 28 -8.75 -36.87 -17.76
N PRO A 29 -8.11 -37.65 -18.64
CA PRO A 29 -7.00 -37.12 -19.43
C PRO A 29 -7.49 -35.79 -20.03
N GLY A 30 -6.69 -34.73 -19.84
CA GLY A 30 -6.98 -33.44 -20.44
C GLY A 30 -7.26 -33.59 -21.93
N PRO A 31 -7.84 -32.57 -22.59
CA PRO A 31 -8.22 -32.68 -23.98
C PRO A 31 -7.08 -33.28 -24.80
N LYS A 32 -7.37 -34.37 -25.54
CA LYS A 32 -6.40 -35.13 -26.35
C LYS A 32 -5.65 -34.25 -27.36
N TYR A 33 -6.21 -33.09 -27.66
CA TYR A 33 -5.70 -32.14 -28.64
C TYR A 33 -5.68 -30.73 -28.06
N TRP A 34 -4.74 -29.94 -28.54
CA TRP A 34 -4.66 -28.52 -28.27
C TRP A 34 -5.95 -27.82 -28.71
N LEU A 35 -6.64 -27.15 -27.80
CA LEU A 35 -7.79 -26.33 -28.14
C LEU A 35 -7.31 -24.93 -28.58
N PRO A 36 -7.70 -24.46 -29.77
CA PRO A 36 -7.40 -23.09 -30.19
C PRO A 36 -8.02 -22.08 -29.21
N GLY A 37 -7.30 -20.98 -28.97
CA GLY A 37 -7.79 -19.92 -28.11
C GLY A 37 -8.96 -19.17 -28.76
N THR A 38 -9.92 -18.70 -27.97
CA THR A 38 -11.05 -17.89 -28.45
C THR A 38 -10.75 -16.39 -28.48
N THR A 39 -9.52 -15.99 -28.18
CA THR A 39 -9.11 -14.58 -28.06
C THR A 39 -7.88 -14.31 -28.93
N GLY A 40 -7.95 -13.31 -29.81
CA GLY A 40 -6.82 -12.89 -30.64
C GLY A 40 -6.94 -13.31 -32.11
N HIS A 41 -5.85 -13.13 -32.86
CA HIS A 41 -5.83 -13.28 -34.33
C HIS A 41 -5.10 -14.55 -34.81
N MET A 42 -4.09 -15.03 -34.06
CA MET A 42 -3.36 -16.25 -34.40
C MET A 42 -3.96 -17.45 -33.68
N ALA A 43 -4.29 -18.52 -34.43
CA ALA A 43 -4.87 -19.77 -33.94
C ALA A 43 -6.26 -19.67 -33.27
N HIS A 44 -7.16 -18.83 -33.82
CA HIS A 44 -8.57 -18.79 -33.44
C HIS A 44 -9.38 -19.95 -34.06
N ASP A 45 -10.35 -20.49 -33.33
CA ASP A 45 -11.27 -21.52 -33.80
C ASP A 45 -12.22 -20.97 -34.89
N PRO A 46 -12.21 -21.46 -36.15
CA PRO A 46 -13.08 -20.94 -37.21
C PRO A 46 -14.56 -21.22 -36.97
N THR A 47 -14.92 -22.12 -36.05
CA THR A 47 -16.32 -22.49 -35.76
C THR A 47 -17.01 -21.58 -34.75
N LYS A 48 -16.29 -20.62 -34.13
CA LYS A 48 -16.82 -19.74 -33.08
C LYS A 48 -16.79 -18.28 -33.49
N ASP A 49 -17.70 -17.49 -32.94
CA ASP A 49 -17.71 -16.04 -33.15
C ASP A 49 -16.50 -15.38 -32.49
N ARG A 50 -15.86 -14.49 -33.25
CA ARG A 50 -14.65 -13.78 -32.84
C ARG A 50 -15.01 -12.57 -31.98
N ALA A 51 -14.51 -12.54 -30.73
CA ALA A 51 -14.55 -11.32 -29.93
C ALA A 51 -13.54 -10.28 -30.45
N PRO A 52 -13.86 -8.96 -30.41
CA PRO A 52 -12.92 -7.92 -30.83
C PRO A 52 -11.68 -7.92 -29.94
N ALA A 53 -10.50 -7.97 -30.56
CA ALA A 53 -9.22 -7.85 -29.86
C ALA A 53 -8.83 -6.37 -29.75
N TYR A 54 -9.17 -5.72 -28.64
CA TYR A 54 -8.67 -4.38 -28.33
C TYR A 54 -7.25 -4.50 -27.79
N SER A 55 -6.26 -4.02 -28.55
CA SER A 55 -4.92 -3.80 -28.01
C SER A 55 -4.91 -2.47 -27.27
N PHE A 56 -4.71 -2.51 -25.94
CA PHE A 56 -4.35 -1.30 -25.22
C PHE A 56 -2.92 -0.94 -25.59
N ARG A 57 -2.73 0.21 -26.23
CA ARG A 57 -1.39 0.73 -26.51
C ARG A 57 -0.63 0.84 -25.19
N GLY A 58 0.52 0.19 -25.08
CA GLY A 58 1.34 0.21 -23.88
C GLY A 58 1.62 1.65 -23.43
N THR A 59 1.53 1.88 -22.12
CA THR A 59 1.84 3.18 -21.50
C THR A 59 3.29 3.56 -21.76
N LYS A 60 3.56 4.82 -22.14
CA LYS A 60 4.93 5.31 -22.27
C LYS A 60 5.64 5.18 -20.91
N ALA A 61 6.90 4.75 -20.92
CA ALA A 61 7.70 4.69 -19.70
C ALA A 61 7.66 6.06 -18.99
N PRO A 62 7.50 6.09 -17.65
CA PRO A 62 7.48 7.34 -16.91
C PRO A 62 8.78 8.10 -17.15
N SER A 63 8.71 9.42 -17.40
CA SER A 63 9.92 10.22 -17.59
C SER A 63 10.75 10.18 -16.31
N THR A 64 12.06 9.97 -16.44
CA THR A 64 13.02 9.89 -15.32
C THR A 64 13.12 11.17 -14.47
N SER A 65 12.47 12.27 -14.89
CA SER A 65 12.61 13.60 -14.29
C SER A 65 11.56 13.98 -13.24
N SER A 66 10.52 13.18 -13.02
CA SER A 66 9.48 13.45 -12.01
C SER A 66 8.71 12.14 -11.80
N CYS A 67 8.61 11.48 -10.66
CA CYS A 67 8.55 11.93 -9.27
C CYS A 67 8.55 10.66 -8.40
N SER A 68 9.43 10.56 -7.42
CA SER A 68 9.17 9.72 -6.24
C SER A 68 8.45 10.60 -5.19
N PRO A 69 7.48 10.08 -4.43
CA PRO A 69 6.92 10.80 -3.29
C PRO A 69 7.91 10.70 -2.13
N GLY A 70 9.14 11.14 -2.35
CA GLY A 70 10.20 11.18 -1.36
C GLY A 70 10.63 12.63 -1.16
N PRO A 71 10.99 13.05 0.07
CA PRO A 71 11.48 14.40 0.28
C PRO A 71 12.65 14.65 -0.68
N ARG A 72 12.55 15.75 -1.45
CA ARG A 72 13.54 16.17 -2.46
C ARG A 72 14.93 16.42 -1.86
N TYR A 73 15.04 16.41 -0.53
CA TYR A 73 16.25 16.73 0.22
C TYR A 73 16.49 15.71 1.33
N PHE A 74 17.76 15.44 1.60
CA PHE A 74 18.19 14.59 2.71
C PHE A 74 17.80 15.23 4.05
N ILE A 75 16.96 14.52 4.82
CA ILE A 75 16.60 14.93 6.18
C ILE A 75 17.62 14.30 7.14
N HIS A 76 18.30 15.14 7.92
CA HIS A 76 19.28 14.66 8.89
C HIS A 76 18.59 13.78 9.96
N PRO A 77 19.14 12.60 10.32
CA PRO A 77 18.48 11.62 11.20
C PRO A 77 18.22 12.12 12.62
N SER A 78 18.83 13.24 13.03
CA SER A 78 18.55 13.89 14.30
C SER A 78 17.24 14.68 14.31
N ILE A 79 16.47 14.74 13.22
CA ILE A 79 15.20 15.48 13.15
C ILE A 79 14.06 14.53 13.50
N THR A 80 13.36 14.82 14.59
CA THR A 80 12.15 14.10 15.03
C THR A 80 10.91 14.95 14.75
N LYS A 81 9.70 14.42 15.02
CA LYS A 81 8.42 15.14 14.85
C LYS A 81 8.37 16.50 15.57
N THR A 82 9.13 16.67 16.65
CA THR A 82 9.16 17.90 17.46
C THR A 82 10.34 18.83 17.15
N GLY A 83 11.20 18.48 16.18
CA GLY A 83 12.38 19.26 15.79
C GLY A 83 13.69 18.49 15.94
N LYS A 84 14.82 19.20 15.99
CA LYS A 84 16.14 18.58 16.15
C LYS A 84 16.27 18.01 17.57
N TYR A 85 16.57 16.72 17.68
CA TYR A 85 16.89 16.07 18.93
C TYR A 85 18.11 16.74 19.56
N MET A 86 17.92 17.26 20.77
CA MET A 86 18.98 17.74 21.65
C MET A 86 19.02 16.81 22.87
N PRO A 87 20.18 16.25 23.25
CA PRO A 87 20.29 15.50 24.49
C PRO A 87 19.95 16.42 25.67
N PRO A 88 19.35 15.90 26.75
CA PRO A 88 19.04 16.70 27.93
C PRO A 88 20.33 17.29 28.51
N SER A 89 20.40 18.63 28.61
CA SER A 89 21.53 19.32 29.23
C SER A 89 21.37 19.31 30.75
N ALA A 90 22.35 18.76 31.47
CA ALA A 90 22.41 18.93 32.92
C ALA A 90 22.68 20.40 33.24
N LEU A 91 21.73 21.08 33.91
CA LEU A 91 21.92 22.44 34.40
C LEU A 91 22.76 22.39 35.68
N MET A 92 24.06 22.71 35.60
CA MET A 92 24.83 23.07 36.80
C MET A 92 24.46 24.51 37.16
N MET A 93 23.41 24.69 37.96
CA MET A 93 23.05 26.02 38.48
C MET A 93 24.18 26.52 39.39
N GLY A 94 24.76 27.68 39.04
CA GLY A 94 25.75 28.35 39.86
C GLY A 94 25.15 28.78 41.20
N ARG A 95 25.91 28.59 42.29
CA ARG A 95 25.51 29.00 43.65
C ARG A 95 25.24 30.51 43.68
N GLY A 96 24.09 30.91 44.25
CA GLY A 96 23.63 32.30 44.25
C GLY A 96 24.66 33.28 44.83
N LYS A 97 24.95 34.36 44.10
CA LYS A 97 25.81 35.45 44.57
C LYS A 97 24.93 36.52 45.21
N SER A 98 25.20 36.83 46.48
CA SER A 98 24.44 37.78 47.29
C SER A 98 25.03 39.20 47.25
N LYS A 99 24.11 40.17 47.35
CA LYS A 99 24.19 41.56 47.88
C LYS A 99 25.12 42.58 47.18
N ILE A 100 24.58 43.79 46.96
CA ILE A 100 24.91 45.06 47.64
C ILE A 100 23.98 46.14 47.05
N GLU A 101 23.09 46.72 47.87
CA GLU A 101 22.29 47.87 47.47
C GLU A 101 23.20 49.08 47.28
N VAL A 102 23.21 49.66 46.08
CA VAL A 102 23.91 50.90 45.78
C VAL A 102 22.87 52.02 45.78
N THR A 103 22.78 52.75 46.88
CA THR A 103 21.93 53.93 47.02
C THR A 103 22.54 55.10 46.25
N PRO A 104 21.85 55.73 45.30
CA PRO A 104 22.36 56.93 44.63
C PRO A 104 22.47 58.10 45.63
N GLY A 105 23.59 58.83 45.53
CA GLY A 105 23.90 59.99 46.37
C GLY A 105 23.08 61.24 46.01
N PRO A 106 23.15 62.28 46.86
CA PRO A 106 22.17 63.36 46.91
C PRO A 106 22.39 64.37 45.78
N SER A 107 21.42 64.44 44.87
CA SER A 107 21.23 65.59 44.00
C SER A 107 19.73 65.80 43.76
N GLU A 108 19.02 66.11 44.85
CA GLU A 108 18.47 67.43 45.15
C GLU A 108 18.68 67.74 46.64
#